data_AF-A0A833GMT8-F1
#
_entry.id   AF-A0A833GMT8-F1
#
_cell.length_a   1.000
_cell.length_b   1.000
_cell.length_c   1.000
_cell.angle_alpha   90.00
_cell.angle_beta   90.00
_cell.angle_gamma   90.00
#
_symmetry.space_group_name_H-M   'P 1'
#
loop_
_entity.id
_entity.type
_entity.pdbx_description
1 polymer ?
#
loop_
_entity_poly.entity_id
_entity_poly.type
_entity_poly.pdbx_seq_one_letter_code
_entity_poly.pdbx_strand_id
1 'polypeptide(L)'
;MKPSPPGSKIGNPVVFAPPIAVGLSPRRKGVVIDEVWTDVLYDKEWGWYAYTAQLIEWADDSRSIRLTYYYHPEGAKNWRFGGQYSIEDKPEVIHGLIRATLKKGWR
;
A
#
# COMPACT_ATOMS: atom_id res chain seq x y z
N MET A 1 4.72 14.99 18.83
CA MET A 1 3.64 15.66 18.06
C MET A 1 3.19 14.71 16.95
N LYS A 2 1.88 14.52 16.71
CA LYS A 2 1.37 13.63 15.63
C LYS A 2 1.80 14.21 14.27
N PRO A 3 2.46 13.44 13.39
CA PRO A 3 2.86 13.93 12.07
C PRO A 3 1.64 14.11 11.17
N SER A 4 1.78 14.95 10.14
CA SER A 4 0.79 15.00 9.06
C SER A 4 0.74 13.66 8.32
N PRO A 5 -0.44 13.26 7.78
CA PRO A 5 -0.56 12.02 7.02
C PRO A 5 0.40 11.95 5.82
N PRO A 6 0.75 10.74 5.35
CA PRO A 6 1.49 10.58 4.11
C PRO A 6 0.80 11.31 2.96
N GLY A 7 1.57 12.05 2.16
CA GLY A 7 1.05 12.61 0.91
C GLY A 7 0.66 11.49 -0.07
N SER A 8 -0.26 11.79 -0.99
CA SER A 8 -0.77 10.81 -1.94
C SER A 8 0.34 10.11 -2.73
N LYS A 9 0.12 8.84 -3.09
CA LYS A 9 1.01 8.03 -3.93
C LYS A 9 0.40 7.74 -5.30
N ILE A 10 -0.76 8.31 -5.64
CA ILE A 10 -1.29 8.24 -7.01
C ILE A 10 -0.24 8.80 -7.97
N GLY A 11 -0.02 8.08 -9.08
CA GLY A 11 1.04 8.36 -10.05
C GLY A 11 2.39 7.75 -9.71
N ASN A 12 2.61 7.22 -8.49
CA ASN A 12 3.87 6.59 -8.16
C ASN A 12 4.04 5.24 -8.88
N PRO A 13 5.25 4.96 -9.40
CA PRO A 13 5.52 3.69 -10.06
C PRO A 13 5.55 2.54 -9.04
N VAL A 14 5.06 1.38 -9.46
CA VAL A 14 5.13 0.11 -8.73
C VAL A 14 5.91 -0.89 -9.54
N VAL A 15 6.86 -1.55 -8.87
CA VAL A 15 7.61 -2.67 -9.44
C VAL A 15 7.39 -3.89 -8.56
N PHE A 16 6.89 -4.97 -9.17
CA PHE A 16 6.80 -6.28 -8.54
C PHE A 16 7.81 -7.22 -9.20
N ALA A 17 8.71 -7.76 -8.40
CA ALA A 17 9.72 -8.71 -8.84
C ALA A 17 9.59 -9.98 -7.99
N PRO A 18 9.77 -11.18 -8.59
CA PRO A 18 9.90 -12.39 -7.80
C PRO A 18 11.09 -12.29 -6.84
N PRO A 19 11.11 -13.09 -5.75
CA PRO A 19 12.31 -13.26 -4.95
C PRO A 19 13.49 -13.71 -5.82
N ILE A 20 14.69 -13.22 -5.52
CA ILE A 20 15.91 -13.52 -6.30
C ILE A 20 16.12 -15.03 -6.48
N ALA A 21 15.75 -15.82 -5.47
CA ALA A 21 15.89 -17.28 -5.47
C ALA A 21 14.99 -18.00 -6.51
N VAL A 22 13.93 -17.35 -7.01
CA VAL A 22 13.01 -17.91 -8.02
C VAL A 22 13.48 -17.61 -9.45
N GLY A 23 14.63 -16.97 -9.61
CA GLY A 23 15.21 -16.57 -10.89
C GLY A 23 14.80 -15.16 -11.35
N LEU A 24 15.34 -14.73 -12.48
CA LEU A 24 15.05 -13.43 -13.10
C LEU A 24 13.73 -13.47 -13.87
N SER A 25 12.58 -13.73 -13.21
CA SER A 25 11.29 -13.50 -13.88
C SER A 25 11.09 -12.02 -14.16
N PRO A 26 10.38 -11.64 -15.23
CA PRO A 26 10.24 -10.25 -15.62
C PRO A 26 9.62 -9.43 -14.49
N ARG A 27 10.28 -8.30 -14.19
CA ARG A 27 9.73 -7.31 -13.25
C ARG A 27 8.46 -6.75 -13.85
N ARG A 28 7.34 -6.95 -13.17
CA ARG A 28 6.08 -6.33 -13.54
C ARG A 28 6.11 -4.87 -13.13
N LYS A 29 5.82 -3.96 -14.05
CA LYS A 29 5.75 -2.51 -13.81
C LYS A 29 4.30 -2.06 -13.91
N GLY A 30 3.91 -1.19 -12.99
CA GLY A 30 2.59 -0.56 -12.94
C GLY A 30 2.67 0.80 -12.28
N VAL A 31 1.50 1.41 -12.07
CA VAL A 31 1.34 2.72 -11.44
C VAL A 31 0.17 2.68 -10.47
N VAL A 32 0.29 3.38 -9.34
CA VAL A 32 -0.84 3.58 -8.43
C VAL A 32 -1.82 4.54 -9.09
N ILE A 33 -3.04 4.08 -9.37
CA ILE A 33 -4.09 4.89 -9.98
C ILE A 33 -5.15 5.36 -8.98
N ASP A 34 -5.25 4.70 -7.82
CA ASP A 34 -6.01 5.19 -6.68
C ASP A 34 -5.48 4.61 -5.37
N GLU A 35 -5.88 5.19 -4.25
CA GLU A 35 -5.57 4.70 -2.92
C GLU A 35 -6.57 5.12 -1.85
N VAL A 36 -6.71 4.27 -0.83
CA VAL A 36 -7.47 4.56 0.39
C VAL A 36 -6.52 4.48 1.58
N TRP A 37 -6.55 5.48 2.44
CA TRP A 37 -5.71 5.56 3.64
C TRP A 37 -6.53 5.39 4.90
N THR A 38 -5.90 4.83 5.93
CA THR A 38 -6.36 5.01 7.31
C THR A 38 -5.96 6.39 7.85
N ASP A 39 -6.43 6.75 9.03
CA ASP A 39 -5.78 7.81 9.81
C ASP A 39 -4.36 7.37 10.23
N VAL A 40 -3.56 8.33 10.70
CA VAL A 40 -2.26 8.12 11.33
C VAL A 40 -2.45 7.55 12.73
N LEU A 41 -1.87 6.38 12.95
CA LEU A 41 -1.89 5.58 14.17
C LEU A 41 -0.53 5.68 14.88
N TYR A 42 -0.51 5.39 16.18
CA TYR A 42 0.72 5.37 16.98
C TYR A 42 0.90 4.03 17.67
N ASP A 43 2.10 3.50 17.58
CA ASP A 43 2.57 2.34 18.30
C ASP A 43 3.88 2.69 19.04
N LYS A 44 4.06 2.12 20.23
CA LYS A 44 5.19 2.46 21.11
C LYS A 44 6.53 1.96 20.55
N GLU A 45 6.53 0.85 19.83
CA GLU A 45 7.73 0.22 19.28
C GLU A 45 8.03 0.75 17.86
N TRP A 46 7.00 1.05 17.07
CA TRP A 46 7.12 1.39 15.65
C TRP A 46 7.03 2.90 15.36
N GLY A 47 6.57 3.68 16.34
CA GLY A 47 6.28 5.09 16.19
C GLY A 47 4.95 5.32 15.46
N TRP A 48 4.91 6.35 14.62
CA TRP A 48 3.68 6.68 13.87
C TRP A 48 3.60 5.84 12.59
N TYR A 49 2.41 5.34 12.25
CA TYR A 49 2.20 4.56 11.03
C TYR A 49 0.83 4.84 10.40
N ALA A 50 0.68 4.57 9.11
CA ALA A 50 -0.59 4.66 8.39
C ALA A 50 -0.66 3.55 7.34
N TYR A 51 -1.83 2.89 7.24
CA TYR A 51 -2.08 1.85 6.26
C TYR A 51 -2.71 2.44 5.00
N THR A 52 -2.49 1.77 3.87
CA THR A 52 -3.15 2.09 2.61
C THR A 52 -3.42 0.86 1.75
N ALA A 53 -4.59 0.88 1.12
CA ALA A 53 -4.93 0.00 0.01
C ALA A 53 -4.78 0.78 -1.30
N GLN A 54 -3.96 0.29 -2.22
CA GLN A 54 -3.61 0.98 -3.46
C GLN A 54 -4.10 0.17 -4.66
N LEU A 55 -4.86 0.80 -5.54
CA LEU A 55 -5.23 0.23 -6.83
C LEU A 55 -4.08 0.48 -7.81
N ILE A 56 -3.53 -0.60 -8.36
CA ILE A 56 -2.43 -0.57 -9.31
C ILE A 56 -2.97 -0.97 -10.68
N GLU A 57 -2.65 -0.17 -11.69
CA GLU A 57 -2.79 -0.54 -13.09
C GLU A 57 -1.43 -0.98 -13.62
N TRP A 58 -1.41 -2.14 -14.27
CA TRP A 58 -0.22 -2.75 -14.84
C TRP A 58 -0.10 -2.40 -16.32
N ALA A 59 1.09 -2.60 -16.90
CA ALA A 59 1.33 -2.32 -18.32
C ALA A 59 0.49 -3.19 -19.30
N ASP A 60 -0.18 -4.24 -18.81
CA ASP A 60 -1.09 -5.10 -19.57
C ASP A 60 -2.58 -4.76 -19.33
N ASP A 61 -2.85 -3.54 -18.82
CA ASP A 61 -4.16 -3.00 -18.45
C ASP A 61 -4.92 -3.78 -17.36
N SER A 62 -4.32 -4.84 -16.80
CA SER A 62 -4.91 -5.52 -15.66
C SER A 62 -4.70 -4.71 -14.38
N ARG A 63 -5.47 -5.05 -13.34
CA ARG A 63 -5.47 -4.33 -12.07
C ARG A 63 -5.23 -5.25 -10.89
N SER A 64 -4.61 -4.72 -9.85
CA SER A 64 -4.48 -5.40 -8.57
C SER A 64 -4.57 -4.42 -7.41
N ILE A 65 -4.89 -4.93 -6.23
CA ILE A 65 -4.83 -4.16 -4.99
C ILE A 65 -3.54 -4.52 -4.26
N ARG A 66 -2.75 -3.52 -3.90
CA ARG A 66 -1.62 -3.65 -2.96
C ARG A 66 -2.01 -3.10 -1.61
N LEU A 67 -1.79 -3.91 -0.58
CA LEU A 67 -1.95 -3.51 0.82
C LEU A 67 -0.55 -3.21 1.37
N THR A 68 -0.37 -2.01 1.89
CA THR A 68 0.92 -1.53 2.37
C THR A 68 0.77 -0.52 3.50
N TYR A 69 1.87 -0.20 4.17
CA TYR A 69 1.90 0.80 5.22
C TYR A 69 3.10 1.72 5.05
N TYR A 70 3.00 2.89 5.66
CA TYR A 70 4.10 3.82 5.83
C TYR A 70 4.29 4.04 7.31
N TYR A 71 5.55 4.15 7.74
CA TYR A 71 5.90 4.45 9.11
C TYR A 71 6.77 5.70 9.18
N HIS A 72 6.66 6.43 10.26
CA HIS A 72 7.37 7.67 10.52
C HIS A 72 8.08 7.54 11.88
N PRO A 73 9.36 7.13 11.86
CA PRO A 73 10.16 7.04 13.08
C PRO A 73 10.19 8.35 13.84
N GLU A 74 10.38 8.28 15.14
CA GLU A 74 10.55 9.48 15.96
C GLU A 74 11.78 10.27 15.50
N GLY A 75 11.63 11.59 15.34
CA GLY A 75 12.68 12.46 14.81
C GLY A 75 12.93 12.38 13.31
N ALA A 76 12.24 11.52 12.56
CA ALA A 76 12.34 11.51 11.10
C ALA A 76 11.68 12.76 10.48
N LYS A 77 12.11 13.14 9.28
CA LYS A 77 11.48 14.23 8.52
C LYS A 77 10.40 13.74 7.56
N ASN A 78 10.45 12.45 7.18
CA ASN A 78 9.66 11.89 6.10
C ASN A 78 9.12 10.50 6.49
N TRP A 79 7.93 10.20 5.98
CA TRP A 79 7.36 8.86 5.96
C TRP A 79 8.23 7.88 5.16
N ARG A 80 8.38 6.66 5.66
CA ARG A 80 9.11 5.57 5.02
C ARG A 80 8.14 4.49 4.57
N PHE A 81 8.38 3.93 3.40
CA PHE A 81 7.62 2.77 2.92
C PHE A 81 7.94 1.55 3.80
N GLY A 82 6.92 1.02 4.46
CA GLY A 82 7.02 -0.10 5.39
C GLY A 82 7.08 -1.47 4.70
N GLY A 83 6.77 -1.52 3.40
CA GLY A 83 6.73 -2.76 2.64
C GLY A 83 5.31 -3.23 2.35
N GLN A 84 5.22 -4.36 1.65
CA GLN A 84 3.97 -5.07 1.45
C GLN A 84 3.74 -5.93 2.69
N TYR A 85 2.53 -5.89 3.25
CA TYR A 85 2.18 -6.75 4.37
C TYR A 85 0.98 -7.62 4.00
N SER A 86 0.94 -8.81 4.57
CA SER A 86 -0.29 -9.60 4.62
C SER A 86 -1.19 -8.95 5.67
N ILE A 87 -2.40 -8.54 5.31
CA ILE A 87 -3.39 -8.20 6.34
C ILE A 87 -3.64 -9.49 7.14
N GLU A 88 -3.28 -9.47 8.42
CA GLU A 88 -3.68 -10.51 9.36
C GLU A 88 -5.07 -10.17 9.88
N ASP A 89 -6.08 -10.74 9.22
CA ASP A 89 -7.45 -10.70 9.69
C ASP A 89 -8.19 -11.93 9.14
N LYS A 90 -9.45 -12.12 9.55
CA LYS A 90 -10.28 -13.19 9.03
C LYS A 90 -10.53 -12.97 7.52
N PRO A 91 -10.50 -14.03 6.68
CA PRO A 91 -10.69 -13.92 5.23
C PRO A 91 -11.92 -13.09 4.80
N GLU A 92 -13.00 -13.12 5.58
CA GLU A 92 -14.23 -12.39 5.30
C GLU A 92 -14.06 -10.87 5.43
N VAL A 93 -13.24 -10.42 6.38
CA VAL A 93 -12.93 -8.99 6.58
C VAL A 93 -12.08 -8.48 5.44
N ILE A 94 -11.05 -9.24 5.06
CA ILE A 94 -10.17 -8.93 3.93
C ILE A 94 -10.99 -8.87 2.62
N HIS A 95 -11.86 -9.85 2.38
CA HIS A 95 -12.79 -9.84 1.24
C HIS A 95 -13.75 -8.65 1.28
N GLY A 96 -14.24 -8.26 2.45
CA GLY A 96 -15.08 -7.07 2.64
C GLY A 96 -14.37 -5.79 2.20
N LEU A 97 -13.13 -5.59 2.64
CA LEU A 97 -12.30 -4.43 2.29
C LEU A 97 -11.98 -4.38 0.78
N ILE A 98 -11.65 -5.52 0.18
CA ILE A 98 -11.42 -5.62 -1.27
C ILE A 98 -12.70 -5.24 -2.04
N ARG A 99 -13.86 -5.81 -1.66
CA ARG A 99 -15.14 -5.51 -2.32
C ARG A 99 -15.55 -4.05 -2.15
N ALA A 100 -15.34 -3.47 -0.97
CA ALA A 100 -15.63 -2.06 -0.73
C ALA A 100 -14.76 -1.14 -1.60
N THR A 101 -13.48 -1.49 -1.75
CA THR A 101 -12.54 -0.78 -2.63
C THR A 101 -13.01 -0.86 -4.07
N LEU A 102 -13.32 -2.05 -4.58
CA LEU A 102 -13.80 -2.25 -5.95
C LEU A 102 -15.16 -1.58 -6.24
N LYS A 103 -16.00 -1.37 -5.22
CA LYS A 103 -17.34 -0.74 -5.34
C LYS A 103 -17.29 0.78 -5.48
N LYS A 104 -16.18 1.46 -5.17
CA LYS A 104 -16.06 2.88 -5.50
C LYS A 104 -16.13 2.99 -7.02
N GLY A 105 -17.21 3.58 -7.54
CA GLY A 105 -17.39 3.74 -8.98
C GLY A 105 -16.28 4.61 -9.54
N TRP A 106 -15.35 3.98 -10.24
CA TRP A 106 -14.20 4.63 -10.85
C TRP A 106 -14.69 5.36 -12.13
N ARG A 107 -14.83 6.68 -12.05
CA ARG A 107 -15.08 7.58 -13.18
C ARG A 107 -14.03 8.67 -13.20
#